data_AF-A0A2D4XGY1-F1
#
_entry.id   AF-A0A2D4XGY1-F1
#
_cell.length_a   1.000
_cell.length_b   1.000
_cell.length_c   1.000
_cell.angle_alpha   90.00
_cell.angle_beta   90.00
_cell.angle_gamma   90.00
#
_symmetry.space_group_name_H-M   'P 1'
#
loop_
_entity.id
_entity.type
_entity.pdbx_description
1 polymer ?
#
loop_
_entity_poly.entity_id
_entity_poly.type
_entity_poly.pdbx_seq_one_letter_code
_entity_poly.pdbx_strand_id
1 'polypeptide(L)'
;MQHKHIPLKQQRDVGEMITTYFEFFKQNFKPFLNIFISYNGLFILGFLGVSYLMVTGFIGAYNASNNYGIESDNSGYFMMLGLGFMGFFILYIITAVLNYSLAAVYVMQYEKNRGAIVEKKKVWETVKQNLGKIILFIILMVFGYVIAMIAGIILGFIPIIGTFAYYLIVLAYTSWVGLSFMAMINDNKDVTDAFGEGWKLMKSFFWKSVLSNLVIGMLLGILMMVVMMVPGILIGVYAFHSLDTGVDLANSAGANVVWTLALSLLLILYTLNQSMIQFVNGILYYSLHEETYNEATRERIENIGAGE
;
A
#
# COMPACT_ATOMS: atom_id res chain seq x y z
N MET A 1 -12.78 -26.31 1.65
CA MET A 1 -11.46 -26.91 1.98
C MET A 1 -10.89 -26.11 3.13
N GLN A 2 -10.65 -26.71 4.30
CA GLN A 2 -9.99 -26.01 5.40
C GLN A 2 -8.54 -25.74 4.99
N HIS A 3 -8.20 -24.48 4.74
CA HIS A 3 -6.84 -24.11 4.41
C HIS A 3 -5.96 -24.30 5.66
N LYS A 4 -4.82 -24.97 5.50
CA LYS A 4 -3.84 -25.18 6.58
C LYS A 4 -3.44 -23.82 7.15
N HIS A 5 -3.46 -23.66 8.47
CA HIS A 5 -2.97 -22.45 9.12
C HIS A 5 -1.47 -22.31 8.89
N ILE A 6 -1.06 -21.14 8.38
CA ILE A 6 0.34 -20.72 8.27
C ILE A 6 0.71 -20.00 9.57
N PRO A 7 1.52 -20.59 10.47
CA PRO A 7 1.85 -19.98 11.76
C PRO A 7 2.77 -18.78 11.57
N LEU A 8 2.37 -17.55 11.96
CA LEU A 8 3.20 -16.37 11.72
C LEU A 8 4.31 -16.19 12.76
N LYS A 9 4.10 -16.62 14.01
CA LYS A 9 5.13 -16.63 15.08
C LYS A 9 6.15 -17.75 14.88
N GLN A 10 7.12 -17.52 13.99
CA GLN A 10 8.24 -18.42 13.73
C GLN A 10 9.45 -17.62 13.25
N GLN A 11 10.64 -18.00 13.70
CA GLN A 11 11.89 -17.45 13.21
C GLN A 11 12.10 -17.84 11.74
N ARG A 12 12.37 -16.85 10.89
CA ARG A 12 12.54 -17.05 9.44
C ARG A 12 13.76 -16.35 8.91
N ASP A 13 14.37 -16.92 7.87
CA ASP A 13 15.28 -16.19 7.01
C ASP A 13 14.51 -15.39 5.93
N VAL A 14 15.24 -14.65 5.08
CA VAL A 14 14.63 -13.81 4.04
C VAL A 14 13.89 -14.67 2.98
N GLY A 15 14.41 -15.85 2.63
CA GLY A 15 13.79 -16.73 1.64
C GLY A 15 12.48 -17.35 2.14
N GLU A 16 12.48 -17.79 3.39
CA GLU A 16 11.30 -18.30 4.09
C GLU A 16 10.26 -17.19 4.29
N MET A 17 10.68 -15.95 4.57
CA MET A 17 9.80 -14.78 4.63
C MET A 17 9.06 -14.55 3.31
N ILE A 18 9.78 -14.59 2.18
CA ILE A 18 9.18 -14.45 0.84
C ILE A 18 8.18 -15.58 0.57
N THR A 19 8.57 -16.82 0.85
CA THR A 19 7.71 -18.00 0.63
C THR A 19 6.44 -17.91 1.46
N THR A 20 6.57 -17.64 2.75
CA THR A 20 5.46 -17.46 3.70
C THR A 20 4.53 -16.33 3.24
N TYR A 21 5.09 -15.21 2.77
CA TYR A 21 4.30 -14.10 2.24
C TYR A 21 3.40 -14.53 1.08
N PHE A 22 3.92 -15.23 0.08
CA PHE A 22 3.11 -15.64 -1.06
C PHE A 22 2.09 -16.71 -0.73
N GLU A 23 2.41 -17.63 0.18
CA GLU A 23 1.43 -18.59 0.70
C GLU A 23 0.31 -17.87 1.43
N PHE A 24 0.65 -16.95 2.34
CA PHE A 24 -0.31 -16.12 3.06
C PHE A 24 -1.16 -15.28 2.10
N PHE A 25 -0.53 -14.61 1.14
CA PHE A 25 -1.20 -13.81 0.12
C PHE A 25 -2.18 -14.68 -0.67
N LYS A 26 -1.77 -15.83 -1.20
CA LYS A 26 -2.65 -16.72 -1.98
C LYS A 26 -3.87 -17.19 -1.18
N GLN A 27 -3.67 -17.52 0.10
CA GLN A 27 -4.74 -17.99 0.98
C GLN A 27 -5.69 -16.85 1.40
N ASN A 28 -5.17 -15.65 1.62
CA ASN A 28 -5.92 -14.56 2.26
C ASN A 28 -6.34 -13.43 1.32
N PHE A 29 -5.88 -13.41 0.06
CA PHE A 29 -6.18 -12.33 -0.88
C PHE A 29 -7.68 -12.17 -1.11
N LYS A 30 -8.43 -13.26 -1.37
CA LYS A 30 -9.88 -13.18 -1.63
C LYS A 30 -10.68 -12.70 -0.39
N PRO A 31 -10.51 -13.31 0.81
CA PRO A 31 -11.15 -12.80 2.03
C PRO A 31 -10.82 -11.34 2.32
N PHE A 32 -9.56 -10.94 2.16
CA PHE A 32 -9.14 -9.56 2.35
C PHE A 32 -9.72 -8.62 1.30
N LEU A 33 -9.78 -9.01 0.03
CA LEU A 33 -10.37 -8.19 -1.04
C LEU A 33 -11.84 -7.87 -0.76
N ASN A 34 -12.59 -8.81 -0.18
CA ASN A 34 -13.97 -8.56 0.26
C ASN A 34 -14.04 -7.48 1.36
N ILE A 35 -13.11 -7.49 2.32
CA ILE A 35 -12.99 -6.45 3.35
C ILE A 35 -12.61 -5.12 2.70
N PHE A 36 -11.59 -5.12 1.83
CA PHE A 36 -11.13 -3.94 1.11
C PHE A 36 -12.28 -3.29 0.34
N ILE A 37 -13.01 -4.03 -0.50
CA ILE A 37 -14.14 -3.50 -1.28
C ILE A 37 -15.26 -3.01 -0.35
N SER A 38 -15.60 -3.77 0.70
CA SER A 38 -16.66 -3.40 1.64
C SER A 38 -16.43 -2.06 2.32
N TYR A 39 -15.17 -1.76 2.70
CA TYR A 39 -14.82 -0.53 3.42
C TYR A 39 -14.26 0.58 2.52
N ASN A 40 -13.86 0.27 1.29
CA ASN A 40 -13.41 1.27 0.30
C ASN A 40 -14.46 1.64 -0.75
N GLY A 41 -15.67 1.06 -0.72
CA GLY A 41 -16.69 1.30 -1.75
C GLY A 41 -16.95 2.79 -2.07
N LEU A 42 -17.04 3.63 -1.04
CA LEU A 42 -17.19 5.08 -1.23
C LEU A 42 -15.95 5.74 -1.85
N PHE A 43 -14.74 5.32 -1.44
CA PHE A 43 -13.50 5.86 -1.97
C PHE A 43 -13.24 5.42 -3.41
N ILE A 44 -13.71 4.24 -3.82
CA ILE A 44 -13.70 3.78 -5.22
C ILE A 44 -14.48 4.76 -6.10
N LEU A 45 -15.68 5.19 -5.68
CA LEU A 45 -16.44 6.22 -6.37
C LEU A 45 -15.73 7.58 -6.33
N GLY A 46 -15.10 7.92 -5.21
CA GLY A 46 -14.25 9.10 -5.10
C GLY A 46 -13.11 9.10 -6.11
N PHE A 47 -12.42 7.96 -6.28
CA PHE A 47 -11.35 7.80 -7.27
C PHE A 47 -11.84 7.96 -8.69
N LEU A 48 -13.05 7.48 -9.00
CA LEU A 48 -13.67 7.73 -10.31
C LEU A 48 -13.90 9.23 -10.54
N GLY A 49 -14.43 9.95 -9.54
CA GLY A 49 -14.68 11.38 -9.61
C GLY A 49 -13.40 12.21 -9.80
N VAL A 50 -12.36 11.96 -9.02
CA VAL A 50 -11.08 12.68 -9.18
C VAL A 50 -10.40 12.31 -10.50
N SER A 51 -10.52 11.05 -10.95
CA SER A 51 -9.99 10.64 -12.25
C SER A 51 -10.66 11.40 -13.39
N TYR A 52 -11.98 11.59 -13.31
CA TYR A 52 -12.72 12.38 -14.30
C TYR A 52 -12.23 13.84 -14.34
N LEU A 53 -12.06 14.48 -13.18
CA LEU A 53 -11.55 15.85 -13.09
C LEU A 53 -10.15 15.99 -13.65
N MET A 54 -9.26 15.04 -13.31
CA MET A 54 -7.87 15.04 -13.79
C MET A 54 -7.78 14.80 -15.30
N VAL A 55 -8.50 13.81 -15.83
CA VAL A 55 -8.50 13.49 -17.26
C VAL A 55 -9.11 14.64 -18.07
N THR A 56 -10.28 15.13 -17.66
CA THR A 56 -10.96 16.23 -18.37
C THR A 56 -10.14 17.52 -18.32
N GLY A 57 -9.59 17.86 -17.15
CA GLY A 57 -8.74 19.02 -16.99
C GLY A 57 -7.45 18.93 -17.81
N PHE A 58 -6.82 17.75 -17.85
CA PHE A 58 -5.60 17.53 -18.64
C PHE A 58 -5.85 17.65 -20.14
N ILE A 59 -6.87 16.95 -20.65
CA ILE A 59 -7.18 16.93 -22.08
C ILE A 59 -7.63 18.32 -22.56
N GLY A 60 -8.49 18.99 -21.78
CA GLY A 60 -8.92 20.35 -22.11
C GLY A 60 -7.76 21.36 -22.10
N ALA A 61 -6.86 21.29 -21.13
CA ALA A 61 -5.67 22.13 -21.10
C ALA A 61 -4.72 21.87 -22.28
N TYR A 62 -4.53 20.60 -22.65
CA TYR A 62 -3.69 20.19 -23.78
C TYR A 62 -4.23 20.69 -25.12
N ASN A 63 -5.52 20.49 -25.40
CA ASN A 63 -6.13 20.93 -26.65
C ASN A 63 -6.07 22.45 -26.79
N ALA A 64 -6.27 23.15 -25.69
CA ALA A 64 -6.28 24.60 -25.71
C ALA A 64 -4.87 25.22 -25.78
N SER A 65 -3.83 24.51 -25.35
CA SER A 65 -2.44 24.92 -25.59
C SER A 65 -1.97 24.70 -27.03
N ASN A 66 -2.59 23.78 -27.77
CA ASN A 66 -2.20 23.48 -29.16
C ASN A 66 -2.81 24.45 -30.19
N ASN A 67 -3.79 25.25 -29.79
CA ASN A 67 -4.38 26.30 -30.63
C ASN A 67 -3.59 27.61 -30.51
N TYR A 68 -2.34 27.61 -30.98
CA TYR A 68 -1.51 28.82 -31.04
C TYR A 68 -2.19 29.91 -31.88
N GLY A 69 -2.63 31.00 -31.24
CA GLY A 69 -3.16 32.20 -31.91
C GLY A 69 -4.62 32.55 -31.61
N ILE A 70 -5.34 31.72 -30.85
CA ILE A 70 -6.66 32.06 -30.29
C ILE A 70 -6.49 32.16 -28.77
N GLU A 71 -6.84 33.31 -28.16
CA GLU A 71 -6.97 33.40 -26.69
C GLU A 71 -8.11 32.47 -26.24
N SER A 72 -7.78 31.20 -25.97
CA SER A 72 -8.69 30.29 -25.31
C SER A 72 -8.54 30.46 -23.80
N ASP A 73 -9.65 30.72 -23.11
CA ASP A 73 -9.67 30.76 -21.65
C ASP A 73 -9.51 29.33 -21.09
N ASN A 74 -8.28 28.99 -20.71
CA ASN A 74 -7.91 27.65 -20.24
C ASN A 74 -8.05 27.51 -18.72
N SER A 75 -8.47 28.59 -18.03
CA SER A 75 -8.51 28.66 -16.58
C SER A 75 -9.39 27.58 -15.96
N GLY A 76 -10.54 27.29 -16.58
CA GLY A 76 -11.47 26.24 -16.13
C GLY A 76 -10.87 24.84 -16.14
N TYR A 77 -10.07 24.50 -17.16
CA TYR A 77 -9.42 23.19 -17.26
C TYR A 77 -8.28 23.03 -16.26
N PHE A 78 -7.47 24.07 -16.06
CA PHE A 78 -6.46 24.08 -15.00
C PHE A 78 -7.07 24.00 -13.61
N MET A 79 -8.22 24.66 -13.39
CA MET A 79 -8.97 24.55 -12.13
C MET A 79 -9.49 23.13 -11.90
N MET A 80 -10.08 22.48 -12.92
CA MET A 80 -10.51 21.07 -12.82
C MET A 80 -9.33 20.15 -12.50
N LEU A 81 -8.19 20.32 -13.19
CA LEU A 81 -6.98 19.56 -12.95
C LEU A 81 -6.46 19.76 -11.52
N GLY A 82 -6.41 21.01 -11.05
CA GLY A 82 -5.99 21.36 -9.68
C GLY A 82 -6.90 20.75 -8.61
N LEU A 83 -8.23 20.85 -8.79
CA LEU A 83 -9.20 20.20 -7.90
C LEU A 83 -9.09 18.67 -7.94
N GLY A 84 -8.84 18.09 -9.11
CA GLY A 84 -8.60 16.67 -9.29
C GLY A 84 -7.38 16.18 -8.50
N PHE A 85 -6.23 16.86 -8.63
CA PHE A 85 -5.02 16.55 -7.87
C PHE A 85 -5.21 16.73 -6.35
N MET A 86 -5.87 17.81 -5.93
CA MET A 86 -6.16 18.05 -4.52
C MET A 86 -7.06 16.95 -3.95
N GLY A 87 -8.14 16.60 -4.67
CA GLY A 87 -9.04 15.52 -4.31
C GLY A 87 -8.32 14.17 -4.25
N PHE A 88 -7.45 13.88 -5.24
CA PHE A 88 -6.62 12.69 -5.24
C PHE A 88 -5.73 12.62 -4.00
N PHE A 89 -5.03 13.71 -3.65
CA PHE A 89 -4.14 13.73 -2.49
C PHE A 89 -4.89 13.44 -1.17
N ILE A 90 -6.07 14.04 -1.00
CA ILE A 90 -6.93 13.80 0.18
C ILE A 90 -7.40 12.34 0.22
N LEU A 91 -7.92 11.81 -0.89
CA LEU A 91 -8.36 10.42 -0.97
C LEU A 91 -7.21 9.45 -0.75
N TYR A 92 -6.04 9.74 -1.30
CA TYR A 92 -4.85 8.93 -1.17
C TYR A 92 -4.42 8.81 0.29
N ILE A 93 -4.39 9.91 1.06
CA ILE A 93 -4.08 9.87 2.49
C ILE A 93 -5.13 9.05 3.25
N ILE A 94 -6.42 9.34 3.06
CA ILE A 94 -7.49 8.65 3.80
C ILE A 94 -7.47 7.15 3.52
N THR A 95 -7.35 6.76 2.26
CA THR A 95 -7.31 5.36 1.86
C THR A 95 -6.00 4.70 2.27
N ALA A 96 -4.87 5.39 2.27
CA ALA A 96 -3.62 4.85 2.81
C ALA A 96 -3.79 4.50 4.30
N VAL A 97 -4.32 5.42 5.10
CA VAL A 97 -4.61 5.18 6.53
C VAL A 97 -5.51 3.98 6.72
N LEU A 98 -6.64 3.96 6.02
CA LEU A 98 -7.63 2.90 6.14
C LEU A 98 -7.06 1.55 5.73
N ASN A 99 -6.45 1.47 4.55
CA ASN A 99 -6.00 0.21 3.96
C ASN A 99 -4.81 -0.39 4.69
N TYR A 100 -3.88 0.45 5.12
CA TYR A 100 -2.77 0.02 5.98
C TYR A 100 -3.30 -0.56 7.31
N SER A 101 -4.28 0.11 7.92
CA SER A 101 -4.91 -0.34 9.16
C SER A 101 -5.69 -1.64 9.00
N LEU A 102 -6.51 -1.74 7.94
CA LEU A 102 -7.27 -2.95 7.62
C LEU A 102 -6.33 -4.14 7.41
N ALA A 103 -5.23 -3.95 6.69
CA ALA A 103 -4.25 -4.99 6.42
C ALA A 103 -3.55 -5.48 7.70
N ALA A 104 -3.06 -4.55 8.53
CA ALA A 104 -2.40 -4.90 9.79
C ALA A 104 -3.32 -5.63 10.76
N VAL A 105 -4.56 -5.13 10.94
CA VAL A 105 -5.56 -5.77 11.80
C VAL A 105 -5.98 -7.12 11.23
N TYR A 106 -6.08 -7.26 9.90
CA TYR A 106 -6.37 -8.54 9.27
C TYR A 106 -5.30 -9.59 9.63
N VAL A 107 -4.01 -9.24 9.47
CA VAL A 107 -2.90 -10.14 9.81
C VAL A 107 -2.92 -10.49 11.31
N MET A 108 -3.19 -9.52 12.17
CA MET A 108 -3.33 -9.74 13.61
C MET A 108 -4.49 -10.71 13.94
N GLN A 109 -5.66 -10.50 13.34
CA GLN A 109 -6.83 -11.36 13.55
C GLN A 109 -6.61 -12.76 12.97
N TYR A 110 -5.91 -12.88 11.84
CA TYR A 110 -5.57 -14.17 11.26
C TYR A 110 -4.73 -15.02 12.24
N GLU A 111 -3.70 -14.43 12.83
CA GLU A 111 -2.83 -15.14 13.78
C GLU A 111 -3.59 -15.47 15.07
N LYS A 112 -4.35 -14.51 15.64
CA LYS A 112 -5.16 -14.73 16.85
C LYS A 112 -6.18 -15.86 16.70
N ASN A 113 -6.79 -15.97 15.53
CA ASN A 113 -7.82 -16.97 15.25
C ASN A 113 -7.25 -18.28 14.66
N ARG A 114 -5.91 -18.47 14.68
CA ARG A 114 -5.21 -19.66 14.18
C ARG A 114 -5.70 -20.12 12.79
N GLY A 115 -5.93 -19.16 11.89
CA GLY A 115 -6.32 -19.43 10.51
C GLY A 115 -7.82 -19.66 10.26
N ALA A 116 -8.67 -19.47 11.26
CA ALA A 116 -10.11 -19.38 11.03
C ALA A 116 -10.46 -18.13 10.20
N ILE A 117 -11.64 -18.13 9.58
CA ILE A 117 -12.08 -17.06 8.69
C ILE A 117 -12.09 -15.73 9.44
N VAL A 118 -11.33 -14.75 8.94
CA VAL A 118 -11.28 -13.41 9.51
C VAL A 118 -12.60 -12.67 9.24
N GLU A 119 -13.29 -12.30 10.31
CA GLU A 119 -14.57 -11.60 10.23
C GLU A 119 -14.39 -10.11 9.92
N LYS A 120 -15.00 -9.63 8.82
CA LYS A 120 -14.93 -8.23 8.39
C LYS A 120 -15.32 -7.21 9.48
N LYS A 121 -16.36 -7.54 10.27
CA LYS A 121 -16.87 -6.66 11.34
C LYS A 121 -15.84 -6.48 12.45
N LYS A 122 -15.22 -7.57 12.90
CA LYS A 122 -14.17 -7.53 13.93
C LYS A 122 -12.97 -6.70 13.48
N VAL A 123 -12.54 -6.86 12.22
CA VAL A 123 -11.45 -6.04 11.64
C VAL A 123 -11.81 -4.56 11.73
N TRP A 124 -13.01 -4.17 11.29
CA TRP A 124 -13.46 -2.79 11.32
C TRP A 124 -13.64 -2.22 12.73
N GLU A 125 -14.13 -3.02 13.67
CA GLU A 125 -14.25 -2.63 15.07
C GLU A 125 -12.89 -2.35 15.70
N THR A 126 -11.90 -3.21 15.48
CA THR A 126 -10.53 -2.97 15.98
C THR A 126 -9.92 -1.70 15.37
N VAL A 127 -10.11 -1.46 14.07
CA VAL A 127 -9.66 -0.22 13.42
C VAL A 127 -10.32 1.00 14.06
N LYS A 128 -11.64 0.97 14.27
CA LYS A 128 -12.39 2.07 14.89
C LYS A 128 -11.97 2.34 16.33
N GLN A 129 -11.74 1.29 17.12
CA GLN A 129 -11.28 1.42 18.51
C GLN A 129 -9.90 2.09 18.60
N ASN A 130 -9.05 1.87 17.61
CA ASN A 130 -7.69 2.42 17.57
C ASN A 130 -7.56 3.67 16.70
N LEU A 131 -8.67 4.24 16.21
CA LEU A 131 -8.67 5.30 15.20
C LEU A 131 -7.87 6.54 15.64
N GLY A 132 -7.96 6.92 16.92
CA GLY A 132 -7.16 8.02 17.48
C GLY A 132 -5.65 7.75 17.43
N LYS A 133 -5.21 6.55 17.85
CA LYS A 133 -3.81 6.13 17.78
C LYS A 133 -3.31 6.04 16.34
N ILE A 134 -4.13 5.49 15.44
CA ILE A 134 -3.85 5.38 14.00
C ILE A 134 -3.64 6.76 13.38
N ILE A 135 -4.55 7.71 13.61
CA ILE A 135 -4.41 9.07 13.07
C ILE A 135 -3.12 9.73 13.57
N LEU A 136 -2.84 9.66 14.88
CA LEU A 136 -1.61 10.20 15.44
C LEU A 136 -0.37 9.54 14.85
N PHE A 137 -0.37 8.21 14.70
CA PHE A 137 0.71 7.46 14.08
C PHE A 137 1.00 7.95 12.66
N ILE A 138 -0.03 8.12 11.83
CA ILE A 138 0.14 8.59 10.45
C ILE A 138 0.64 10.03 10.39
N ILE A 139 0.15 10.93 11.25
CA ILE A 139 0.64 12.32 11.29
C ILE A 139 2.16 12.30 11.56
N LEU A 140 2.62 11.55 12.56
CA LEU A 140 4.04 11.43 12.88
C LEU A 140 4.84 10.72 11.78
N MET A 141 4.25 9.71 11.14
CA MET A 141 4.83 9.06 9.96
C MET A 141 5.07 10.09 8.84
N VAL A 142 4.07 10.89 8.47
CA VAL A 142 4.21 11.90 7.40
C VAL A 142 5.36 12.87 7.69
N PHE A 143 5.51 13.33 8.95
CA PHE A 143 6.67 14.13 9.35
C PHE A 143 8.00 13.38 9.16
N GLY A 144 8.06 12.11 9.56
CA GLY A 144 9.23 11.26 9.33
C GLY A 144 9.57 11.08 7.85
N TYR A 145 8.55 10.98 6.99
CA TYR A 145 8.75 10.87 5.53
C TYR A 145 9.32 12.17 4.94
N VAL A 146 8.87 13.34 5.41
CA VAL A 146 9.44 14.63 5.01
C VAL A 146 10.92 14.72 5.40
N ILE A 147 11.30 14.25 6.59
CA ILE A 147 12.71 14.19 7.02
C ILE A 147 13.52 13.27 6.10
N ALA A 148 13.00 12.10 5.76
CA ALA A 148 13.65 11.19 4.82
C ALA A 148 13.81 11.83 3.43
N MET A 149 12.83 12.60 2.96
CA MET A 149 12.90 13.34 1.70
C MET A 149 14.00 14.41 1.72
N ILE A 150 14.13 15.17 2.81
CA ILE A 150 15.22 16.15 2.99
C ILE A 150 16.59 15.45 2.94
N ALA A 151 16.73 14.31 3.64
CA ALA A 151 17.94 13.50 3.56
C ALA A 151 18.22 13.03 2.13
N GLY A 152 17.18 12.66 1.37
CA GLY A 152 17.28 12.30 -0.05
C GLY A 152 17.81 13.44 -0.92
N ILE A 153 17.37 14.67 -0.71
CA ILE A 153 17.88 15.85 -1.42
C ILE A 153 19.37 16.04 -1.14
N ILE A 154 19.79 15.92 0.13
CA ILE A 154 21.19 16.05 0.53
C ILE A 154 22.05 14.94 -0.09
N LEU A 155 21.57 13.70 -0.06
CA LEU A 155 22.27 12.56 -0.67
C LEU A 155 22.31 12.66 -2.19
N GLY A 156 21.33 13.32 -2.82
CA GLY A 156 21.28 13.55 -4.27
C GLY A 156 22.48 14.31 -4.84
N PHE A 157 23.22 15.06 -4.00
CA PHE A 157 24.47 15.71 -4.40
C PHE A 157 25.64 14.73 -4.59
N ILE A 158 25.50 13.47 -4.17
CA ILE A 158 26.50 12.40 -4.36
C ILE A 158 25.98 11.45 -5.45
N PRO A 159 26.50 11.52 -6.69
CA PRO A 159 26.03 10.67 -7.78
C PRO A 159 26.18 9.19 -7.44
N ILE A 160 25.18 8.39 -7.86
CA ILE A 160 25.13 6.91 -7.73
C ILE A 160 25.05 6.45 -6.26
N ILE A 161 26.08 6.68 -5.45
CA ILE A 161 26.13 6.25 -4.04
C ILE A 161 25.01 6.90 -3.22
N GLY A 162 24.77 8.19 -3.42
CA GLY A 162 23.69 8.92 -2.74
C GLY A 162 22.31 8.37 -3.09
N THR A 163 22.10 7.98 -4.34
CA THR A 163 20.85 7.35 -4.79
C THR A 163 20.63 6.00 -4.11
N PHE A 164 21.65 5.13 -4.08
CA PHE A 164 21.55 3.83 -3.39
C PHE A 164 21.32 4.01 -1.88
N ALA A 165 22.01 4.96 -1.25
CA ALA A 165 21.81 5.27 0.16
C ALA A 165 20.38 5.75 0.43
N TYR A 166 19.82 6.61 -0.42
CA TYR A 166 18.45 7.06 -0.29
C TYR A 166 17.43 5.91 -0.43
N TYR A 167 17.61 5.02 -1.40
CA TYR A 167 16.75 3.83 -1.52
C TYR A 167 16.81 2.95 -0.27
N LEU A 168 17.99 2.74 0.31
CA LEU A 168 18.13 2.00 1.57
C LEU A 168 17.40 2.69 2.72
N ILE A 169 17.48 4.03 2.82
CA ILE A 169 16.74 4.81 3.82
C ILE A 169 15.23 4.63 3.64
N VAL A 170 14.71 4.71 2.41
CA VAL A 170 13.28 4.52 2.13
C VAL A 170 12.84 3.11 2.52
N LEU A 171 13.58 2.07 2.17
CA LEU A 171 13.25 0.69 2.52
C LEU A 171 13.29 0.44 4.04
N ALA A 172 14.32 0.95 4.71
CA ALA A 172 14.45 0.86 6.16
C ALA A 172 13.30 1.62 6.86
N TYR A 173 12.94 2.79 6.34
CA TYR A 173 11.83 3.58 6.83
C TYR A 173 10.49 2.85 6.64
N THR A 174 10.22 2.29 5.46
CA THR A 174 9.00 1.50 5.20
C THR A 174 8.89 0.31 6.14
N SER A 175 9.98 -0.41 6.37
CA SER A 175 9.99 -1.54 7.30
C SER A 175 9.81 -1.10 8.75
N TRP A 176 10.49 -0.04 9.18
CA TRP A 176 10.34 0.55 10.51
C TRP A 176 8.90 0.94 10.79
N VAL A 177 8.27 1.69 9.88
CA VAL A 177 6.86 2.10 9.99
C VAL A 177 5.95 0.88 10.09
N GLY A 178 6.15 -0.14 9.26
CA GLY A 178 5.32 -1.34 9.29
C GLY A 178 5.43 -2.14 10.57
N LEU A 179 6.66 -2.33 11.07
CA LEU A 179 6.93 -2.99 12.34
C LEU A 179 6.35 -2.21 13.51
N SER A 180 6.51 -0.88 13.51
CA SER A 180 5.94 -0.01 14.53
C SER A 180 4.42 -0.03 14.52
N PHE A 181 3.79 0.00 13.35
CA PHE A 181 2.34 -0.07 13.25
C PHE A 181 1.79 -1.41 13.78
N MET A 182 2.49 -2.50 13.47
CA MET A 182 2.15 -3.81 14.02
C MET A 182 2.33 -3.87 15.53
N ALA A 183 3.42 -3.31 16.09
CA ALA A 183 3.60 -3.21 17.54
C ALA A 183 2.48 -2.40 18.21
N MET A 184 2.05 -1.29 17.59
CA MET A 184 0.94 -0.48 18.10
C MET A 184 -0.37 -1.27 18.14
N ILE A 185 -0.71 -1.98 17.06
CA ILE A 185 -2.00 -2.67 16.93
C ILE A 185 -2.02 -4.02 17.65
N ASN A 186 -0.97 -4.83 17.49
CA ASN A 186 -0.89 -6.17 18.05
C ASN A 186 -0.68 -6.15 19.57
N ASP A 187 0.26 -5.33 20.05
CA ASP A 187 0.65 -5.27 21.47
C ASP A 187 -0.11 -4.17 22.23
N ASN A 188 -0.99 -3.43 21.55
CA ASN A 188 -1.71 -2.28 22.10
C ASN A 188 -0.78 -1.19 22.69
N LYS A 189 0.44 -1.06 22.16
CA LYS A 189 1.39 -0.02 22.58
C LYS A 189 0.86 1.38 22.24
N ASP A 190 1.34 2.38 22.97
CA ASP A 190 1.15 3.77 22.57
C ASP A 190 2.06 4.12 21.39
N VAL A 191 1.71 5.18 20.66
CA VAL A 191 2.32 5.50 19.35
C VAL A 191 3.84 5.65 19.44
N THR A 192 4.34 6.34 20.47
CA THR A 192 5.78 6.56 20.69
C THR A 192 6.51 5.27 21.04
N ASP A 193 5.90 4.44 21.89
CA ASP A 193 6.49 3.16 22.32
C ASP A 193 6.51 2.16 21.16
N ALA A 194 5.50 2.21 20.30
CA ALA A 194 5.44 1.45 19.07
C ALA A 194 6.53 1.86 18.07
N PHE A 195 6.83 3.17 17.95
CA PHE A 195 7.98 3.64 17.18
C PHE A 195 9.30 3.12 17.74
N GLY A 196 9.46 3.13 19.07
CA GLY A 196 10.63 2.57 19.74
C GLY A 196 10.78 1.06 19.51
N GLU A 197 9.70 0.29 19.62
CA GLU A 197 9.71 -1.15 19.38
C GLU A 197 10.07 -1.48 17.93
N GLY A 198 9.40 -0.86 16.96
CA GLY A 198 9.71 -1.09 15.55
C GLY A 198 11.13 -0.67 15.21
N TRP A 199 11.66 0.39 15.82
CA TRP A 199 13.07 0.80 15.62
C TRP A 199 14.03 -0.25 16.18
N LYS A 200 13.76 -0.77 17.38
CA LYS A 200 14.54 -1.85 18.00
C LYS A 200 14.58 -3.08 17.10
N LEU A 201 13.42 -3.54 16.62
CA LEU A 201 13.33 -4.72 15.75
C LEU A 201 14.03 -4.48 14.40
N MET A 202 13.73 -3.36 13.73
CA MET A 202 14.34 -3.01 12.45
C MET A 202 15.87 -2.91 12.56
N LYS A 203 16.40 -2.23 13.58
CA LYS A 203 17.86 -2.07 13.76
C LYS A 203 18.55 -3.40 14.08
N SER A 204 17.92 -4.24 14.90
CA SER A 204 18.49 -5.55 15.29
C SER A 204 18.53 -6.52 14.12
N PHE A 205 17.53 -6.46 13.23
CA PHE A 205 17.40 -7.33 12.07
C PHE A 205 17.35 -6.53 10.76
N PHE A 206 18.27 -5.57 10.60
CA PHE A 206 18.26 -4.58 9.52
C PHE A 206 18.17 -5.21 8.14
N TRP A 207 19.11 -6.10 7.80
CA TRP A 207 19.14 -6.74 6.48
C TRP A 207 17.92 -7.62 6.23
N LYS A 208 17.46 -8.36 7.25
CA LYS A 208 16.24 -9.18 7.12
C LYS A 208 15.03 -8.31 6.81
N SER A 209 14.92 -7.18 7.51
CA SER A 209 13.82 -6.21 7.39
C SER A 209 13.80 -5.50 6.02
N VAL A 210 14.96 -4.99 5.61
CA VAL A 210 15.16 -4.27 4.34
C VAL A 210 15.03 -5.20 3.15
N LEU A 211 15.71 -6.36 3.16
CA LEU A 211 15.71 -7.29 2.02
C LEU A 211 14.34 -7.96 1.81
N SER A 212 13.62 -8.29 2.89
CA SER A 212 12.26 -8.84 2.76
C SER A 212 11.31 -7.83 2.10
N ASN A 213 11.35 -6.57 2.54
CA ASN A 213 10.56 -5.50 1.94
C ASN A 213 10.99 -5.19 0.49
N LEU A 214 12.30 -5.22 0.20
CA LEU A 214 12.84 -5.03 -1.14
C LEU A 214 12.33 -6.10 -2.12
N VAL A 215 12.54 -7.37 -1.80
CA VAL A 215 12.22 -8.48 -2.71
C VAL A 215 10.71 -8.57 -2.91
N ILE A 216 9.93 -8.53 -1.84
CA ILE A 216 8.47 -8.61 -1.97
C ILE A 216 7.91 -7.36 -2.64
N GLY A 217 8.44 -6.17 -2.32
CA GLY A 217 8.07 -4.92 -3.00
C GLY A 217 8.34 -4.95 -4.50
N MET A 218 9.48 -5.50 -4.93
CA MET A 218 9.78 -5.72 -6.35
C MET A 218 8.79 -6.69 -7.00
N LEU A 219 8.49 -7.81 -6.35
CA LEU A 219 7.55 -8.79 -6.88
C LEU A 219 6.11 -8.24 -6.98
N LEU A 220 5.68 -7.45 -6.00
CA LEU A 220 4.42 -6.71 -6.07
C LEU A 220 4.43 -5.66 -7.18
N GLY A 221 5.56 -4.97 -7.40
CA GLY A 221 5.74 -4.04 -8.51
C GLY A 221 5.59 -4.73 -9.86
N ILE A 222 6.20 -5.90 -10.05
CA ILE A 222 6.03 -6.73 -11.25
C ILE A 222 4.58 -7.18 -11.40
N LEU A 223 3.94 -7.63 -10.33
CA LEU A 223 2.52 -8.01 -10.35
C LEU A 223 1.64 -6.83 -10.78
N MET A 224 1.91 -5.64 -10.26
CA MET A 224 1.19 -4.41 -10.63
C MET A 224 1.40 -4.07 -12.11
N MET A 225 2.63 -4.19 -12.64
CA MET A 225 2.90 -4.00 -14.06
C MET A 225 2.08 -4.96 -14.92
N VAL A 226 2.07 -6.25 -14.58
CA VAL A 226 1.30 -7.28 -15.31
C VAL A 226 -0.20 -6.97 -15.28
N VAL A 227 -0.74 -6.59 -14.12
CA VAL A 227 -2.16 -6.21 -14.01
C VAL A 227 -2.47 -4.98 -14.85
N MET A 228 -1.57 -4.00 -14.88
CA MET A 228 -1.71 -2.77 -15.67
C MET A 228 -1.49 -2.95 -17.18
N MET A 229 -0.89 -4.07 -17.63
CA MET A 229 -0.79 -4.38 -19.05
C MET A 229 -2.16 -4.54 -19.69
N VAL A 230 -3.15 -5.08 -18.98
CA VAL A 230 -4.52 -5.28 -19.53
C VAL A 230 -5.16 -3.96 -19.95
N PRO A 231 -5.35 -2.96 -19.06
CA PRO A 231 -5.88 -1.66 -19.48
C PRO A 231 -4.94 -0.95 -20.48
N GLY A 232 -3.62 -1.11 -20.35
CA GLY A 232 -2.66 -0.55 -21.31
C GLY A 232 -2.82 -1.07 -22.73
N ILE A 233 -3.02 -2.38 -22.91
CA ILE A 233 -3.27 -3.00 -24.21
C ILE A 233 -4.62 -2.53 -24.78
N LEU A 234 -5.67 -2.49 -23.96
CA LEU A 234 -6.99 -2.01 -24.41
C LEU A 234 -6.94 -0.58 -24.93
N ILE A 235 -6.23 0.29 -24.21
CA ILE A 235 -5.94 1.66 -24.64
C ILE A 235 -5.15 1.68 -25.95
N GLY A 236 -4.11 0.85 -26.05
CA GLY A 236 -3.27 0.76 -27.25
C GLY A 236 -4.07 0.33 -28.49
N VAL A 237 -4.95 -0.66 -28.35
CA VAL A 237 -5.84 -1.11 -29.43
C VAL A 237 -6.82 -0.01 -29.84
N TYR A 238 -7.43 0.67 -28.86
CA TYR A 238 -8.34 1.78 -29.12
C TYR A 238 -7.61 2.92 -29.87
N ALA A 239 -6.41 3.29 -29.42
CA ALA A 239 -5.59 4.32 -30.04
C ALA A 239 -5.17 3.94 -31.47
N PHE A 240 -4.84 2.67 -31.72
CA PHE A 240 -4.52 2.17 -33.06
C PHE A 240 -5.74 2.28 -33.99
N HIS A 241 -6.91 1.85 -33.54
CA HIS A 241 -8.12 1.89 -34.36
C HIS A 241 -8.59 3.32 -34.67
N SER A 242 -8.36 4.28 -33.77
CA SER A 242 -8.64 5.69 -34.04
C SER A 242 -7.76 6.31 -35.12
N LEU A 243 -6.52 5.82 -35.31
CA LEU A 243 -5.67 6.26 -36.42
C LEU A 243 -6.25 5.82 -37.77
N ASP A 244 -6.76 4.58 -37.84
CA ASP A 244 -7.38 4.04 -39.07
C ASP A 244 -8.74 4.68 -39.38
N THR A 245 -9.51 5.03 -38.34
CA THR A 245 -10.88 5.58 -38.48
C THR A 245 -10.92 7.12 -38.51
N GLY A 246 -9.78 7.79 -38.30
CA GLY A 246 -9.68 9.25 -38.25
C GLY A 246 -10.36 9.87 -37.01
N VAL A 247 -10.62 9.06 -35.98
CA VAL A 247 -11.23 9.54 -34.73
C VAL A 247 -10.20 10.35 -33.95
N ASP A 248 -10.52 11.60 -33.66
CA ASP A 248 -9.71 12.43 -32.77
C ASP A 248 -9.82 11.93 -31.33
N LEU A 249 -8.83 11.16 -30.89
CA LEU A 249 -8.68 10.67 -29.53
C LEU A 249 -8.73 11.77 -28.47
N ALA A 250 -8.19 12.95 -28.77
CA ALA A 250 -8.10 14.05 -27.81
C ALA A 250 -9.44 14.76 -27.62
N ASN A 251 -10.38 14.63 -28.58
CA ASN A 251 -11.71 15.21 -28.50
C ASN A 251 -12.84 14.16 -28.41
N SER A 252 -12.49 12.87 -28.36
CA SER A 252 -13.47 11.78 -28.28
C SER A 252 -14.01 11.59 -26.86
N ALA A 253 -15.32 11.71 -26.71
CA ALA A 253 -16.02 11.39 -25.45
C ALA A 253 -15.78 9.93 -25.02
N GLY A 254 -15.68 9.00 -25.98
CA GLY A 254 -15.36 7.59 -25.71
C GLY A 254 -13.95 7.42 -25.15
N ALA A 255 -12.97 8.16 -25.69
CA ALA A 255 -11.60 8.16 -25.18
C ALA A 255 -11.54 8.67 -23.74
N ASN A 256 -12.22 9.79 -23.45
CA ASN A 256 -12.27 10.38 -22.11
C ASN A 256 -12.82 9.41 -21.06
N VAL A 257 -13.85 8.63 -21.40
CA VAL A 257 -14.40 7.59 -20.52
C VAL A 257 -13.36 6.49 -20.26
N VAL A 258 -12.71 6.00 -21.30
CA VAL A 258 -11.68 4.95 -21.18
C VAL A 258 -10.51 5.44 -20.32
N TRP A 259 -9.99 6.65 -20.55
CA TRP A 259 -8.92 7.26 -19.76
C TRP A 259 -9.31 7.42 -18.29
N THR A 260 -10.53 7.90 -18.04
CA THR A 260 -11.06 8.09 -16.68
C THR A 260 -11.14 6.75 -15.94
N LEU A 261 -11.66 5.70 -16.58
CA LEU A 261 -11.76 4.37 -15.99
C LEU A 261 -10.37 3.74 -15.76
N ALA A 262 -9.44 3.91 -16.71
CA ALA A 262 -8.08 3.40 -16.57
C ALA A 262 -7.32 4.07 -15.43
N LEU A 263 -7.41 5.40 -15.31
CA LEU A 263 -6.83 6.14 -14.19
C LEU A 263 -7.49 5.72 -12.87
N SER A 264 -8.82 5.62 -12.81
CA SER A 264 -9.54 5.17 -11.62
C SER A 264 -9.09 3.79 -11.16
N LEU A 265 -8.98 2.84 -12.10
CA LEU A 265 -8.48 1.50 -11.84
C LEU A 265 -7.03 1.52 -11.30
N LEU A 266 -6.15 2.31 -11.91
CA LEU A 266 -4.77 2.48 -11.45
C LEU A 266 -4.73 2.96 -9.99
N LEU A 267 -5.52 4.00 -9.66
CA LEU A 267 -5.57 4.55 -8.30
C LEU A 267 -6.07 3.52 -7.28
N ILE A 268 -7.13 2.79 -7.61
CA ILE A 268 -7.68 1.72 -6.75
C ILE A 268 -6.63 0.63 -6.53
N LEU A 269 -6.01 0.13 -7.60
CA LEU A 269 -4.98 -0.91 -7.51
C LEU A 269 -3.78 -0.47 -6.69
N TYR A 270 -3.39 0.80 -6.79
CA TYR A 270 -2.30 1.35 -6.00
C TYR A 270 -2.63 1.38 -4.50
N THR A 271 -3.88 1.69 -4.12
CA THR A 271 -4.33 1.59 -2.71
C THR A 271 -4.42 0.14 -2.21
N LEU A 272 -4.79 -0.81 -3.07
CA LEU A 272 -4.75 -2.23 -2.73
C LEU A 272 -3.31 -2.70 -2.51
N ASN A 273 -2.37 -2.25 -3.35
CA ASN A 273 -0.95 -2.58 -3.24
C ASN A 273 -0.35 -2.14 -1.89
N GLN A 274 -0.78 -1.01 -1.33
CA GLN A 274 -0.35 -0.59 0.02
C GLN A 274 -0.74 -1.60 1.10
N SER A 275 -1.93 -2.20 1.00
CA SER A 275 -2.35 -3.27 1.91
C SER A 275 -1.43 -4.49 1.78
N MET A 276 -1.04 -4.82 0.55
CA MET A 276 -0.20 -5.98 0.25
C MET A 276 1.23 -5.80 0.75
N ILE A 277 1.76 -4.57 0.74
CA ILE A 277 3.02 -4.23 1.40
C ILE A 277 2.88 -4.40 2.93
N GLN A 278 1.75 -3.98 3.51
CA GLN A 278 1.58 -4.11 4.96
C GLN A 278 1.43 -5.56 5.44
N PHE A 279 0.96 -6.47 4.59
CA PHE A 279 1.02 -7.91 4.87
C PHE A 279 2.46 -8.39 5.10
N VAL A 280 3.42 -7.90 4.33
CA VAL A 280 4.85 -8.21 4.53
C VAL A 280 5.28 -7.82 5.92
N ASN A 281 4.98 -6.59 6.32
CA ASN A 281 5.39 -6.08 7.62
C ASN A 281 4.67 -6.78 8.78
N GLY A 282 3.44 -7.24 8.59
CA GLY A 282 2.72 -8.07 9.54
C GLY A 282 3.41 -9.41 9.80
N ILE A 283 3.78 -10.12 8.74
CA ILE A 283 4.50 -11.40 8.84
C ILE A 283 5.90 -11.17 9.41
N LEU A 284 6.58 -10.12 8.95
CA LEU A 284 7.92 -9.75 9.40
C LEU A 284 7.91 -9.43 10.90
N TYR A 285 6.93 -8.66 11.36
CA TYR A 285 6.76 -8.34 12.76
C TYR A 285 6.65 -9.60 13.62
N TYR A 286 5.76 -10.55 13.28
CA TYR A 286 5.65 -11.79 14.06
C TYR A 286 6.93 -12.63 14.05
N SER A 287 7.64 -12.68 12.91
CA SER A 287 8.91 -13.39 12.82
C SER A 287 10.00 -12.75 13.70
N LEU A 288 10.17 -11.42 13.64
CA LEU A 288 11.19 -10.71 14.41
C LEU A 288 10.86 -10.68 15.90
N HIS A 289 9.57 -10.58 16.24
CA HIS A 289 9.10 -10.62 17.61
C HIS A 289 9.36 -12.00 18.22
N GLU A 290 9.09 -13.09 17.50
CA GLU A 290 9.42 -14.44 17.96
C GLU A 290 10.94 -14.63 18.12
N GLU A 291 11.75 -14.11 17.21
CA GLU A 291 13.22 -14.18 17.31
C GLU A 291 13.77 -13.38 18.51
N THR A 292 13.09 -12.30 18.90
CA THR A 292 13.49 -11.45 20.02
C THR A 292 13.03 -12.01 21.37
N TYR A 293 11.79 -12.50 21.45
CA TYR A 293 11.13 -12.82 22.73
C TYR A 293 10.87 -14.32 22.95
N ASN A 294 10.92 -15.14 21.90
CA ASN A 294 10.71 -16.60 21.93
C ASN A 294 9.41 -17.04 22.63
N GLU A 295 8.34 -16.24 22.51
CA GLU A 295 7.07 -16.48 23.20
C GLU A 295 6.41 -17.78 22.76
N ALA A 296 6.25 -17.99 21.45
CA ALA A 296 5.58 -19.19 20.92
C ALA A 296 6.44 -20.44 21.17
N THR A 297 7.76 -20.30 21.14
CA THR A 297 8.68 -21.39 21.48
C THR A 297 8.53 -21.81 22.94
N ARG A 298 8.44 -20.86 23.87
CA ARG A 298 8.19 -21.14 25.29
C ARG A 298 6.82 -21.79 25.52
N GLU A 299 5.77 -21.23 24.93
CA GLU A 299 4.41 -21.79 25.00
C GLU A 299 4.37 -23.25 24.51
N ARG A 300 5.10 -23.58 23.44
CA ARG A 300 5.21 -24.97 22.94
C ARG A 300 5.91 -25.90 23.92
N ILE A 301 7.00 -25.44 24.56
CA ILE A 301 7.73 -26.23 25.56
C ILE A 301 6.84 -26.50 26.78
N GLU A 302 6.14 -25.48 27.27
CA GLU A 302 5.22 -25.60 28.40
C GLU A 302 4.07 -26.57 28.09
N ASN A 303 3.49 -26.51 26.89
CA ASN A 303 2.43 -27.44 26.49
C ASN A 303 2.91 -28.88 26.33
N ILE A 304 4.18 -29.11 25.99
CA ILE A 304 4.77 -30.46 25.98
C ILE A 304 4.91 -30.95 27.42
N GLY A 305 5.43 -30.12 28.32
CA GLY A 305 5.62 -30.46 29.73
C GLY A 305 4.32 -30.61 30.54
N ALA A 306 3.22 -29.99 30.10
CA ALA A 306 1.89 -30.16 30.72
C ALA A 306 1.16 -31.44 30.27
N GLY A 307 1.68 -32.12 29.25
CA GLY A 307 1.17 -33.40 28.76
C GLY A 307 1.83 -34.63 29.40
N GLU A 308 2.82 -34.43 30.28
CA GLU A 308 3.44 -35.45 31.14
C GLU A 308 2.91 -35.32 32.59
#